data_AF-A0A804UKM1-F1
#
_entry.id   AF-A0A804UKM1-F1
#
_cell.length_a   1.000
_cell.length_b   1.000
_cell.length_c   1.000
_cell.angle_alpha   90.00
_cell.angle_beta   90.00
_cell.angle_gamma   90.00
#
_symmetry.space_group_name_H-M   'P 1'
#
loop_
_entity.id
_entity.type
_entity.pdbx_description
1 polymer ?
#
loop_
_entity_poly.entity_id
_entity_poly.type
_entity_poly.pdbx_seq_one_letter_code
_entity_poly.pdbx_strand_id
1 'polypeptide(L)'
;MGYRDGETLHAAPYDFRYAVAPPGHPSAVGDRYFRDLGRLIQESRLIHGRPAIVVAHSFGCALTYQLLLSRPLPWRRRYVKHVVLLGPALGGFAHGMRLLSAGMDYGLPNVPRPAMLRMARTQQSALWRLPTPLVFGDRPLAMTSAAAYSARNVSAFLEAIGFQEGVRPYLTRVLPMWEALPPPMVPVTSVVGFGVSTPETYVFGADGLEGEAEVLYGDGDGEINMVSLAAVERWSEVEGQVLKVVRLRGVHHDGFFSIDFALNSTLAEISEAGESVIEQIGIVSCQQKCSDY
;
A
#
# COMPACT_ATOMS: atom_id res chain seq x y z
N MET A 1 10.84 23.85 6.11
CA MET A 1 11.67 22.71 5.66
C MET A 1 12.62 23.02 4.49
N GLY A 2 12.61 24.20 3.86
CA GLY A 2 13.67 24.60 2.91
C GLY A 2 13.69 23.87 1.55
N TYR A 3 12.73 22.99 1.28
CA TYR A 3 12.55 22.35 -0.03
C TYR A 3 12.08 23.35 -1.09
N ARG A 4 12.48 23.12 -2.34
CA ARG A 4 12.09 23.89 -3.52
C ARG A 4 11.49 22.94 -4.55
N ASP A 5 10.27 23.25 -4.98
CA ASP A 5 9.55 22.46 -5.96
C ASP A 5 10.31 22.41 -7.29
N GLY A 6 10.37 21.23 -7.91
CA GLY A 6 11.12 20.96 -9.12
C GLY A 6 12.64 20.93 -8.97
N GLU A 7 13.19 21.29 -7.80
CA GLU A 7 14.64 21.31 -7.56
C GLU A 7 15.08 20.29 -6.51
N THR A 8 14.55 20.38 -5.29
CA THR A 8 14.89 19.48 -4.17
C THR A 8 13.69 18.68 -3.70
N LEU A 9 12.49 19.03 -4.17
CA LEU A 9 11.25 18.28 -4.05
C LEU A 9 10.74 17.99 -5.45
N HIS A 10 10.50 16.70 -5.75
CA HIS A 10 10.00 16.27 -7.04
C HIS A 10 8.78 15.38 -6.85
N ALA A 11 7.77 15.59 -7.68
CA ALA A 11 6.67 14.64 -7.82
C ALA A 11 7.07 13.53 -8.81
N ALA A 12 6.59 12.31 -8.55
CA ALA A 12 6.69 11.17 -9.47
C ALA A 12 5.27 10.67 -9.82
N PRO A 13 4.51 11.40 -10.65
CA PRO A 13 3.17 10.99 -11.02
C PRO A 13 3.19 9.73 -11.89
N TYR A 14 2.13 8.94 -11.81
CA TYR A 14 1.95 7.71 -12.58
C TYR A 14 0.49 7.51 -12.98
N ASP A 15 0.27 6.68 -13.98
CA ASP A 15 -1.08 6.22 -14.34
C ASP A 15 -1.54 5.17 -13.32
N PHE A 16 -2.36 5.60 -12.36
CA PHE A 16 -2.82 4.79 -11.24
C PHE A 16 -3.69 3.59 -11.65
N ARG A 17 -4.11 3.50 -12.92
CA ARG A 17 -4.89 2.35 -13.43
C ARG A 17 -4.00 1.13 -13.66
N TYR A 18 -2.69 1.32 -13.82
CA TYR A 18 -1.73 0.27 -14.11
C TYR A 18 -0.94 -0.12 -12.86
N ALA A 19 -0.38 -1.32 -12.91
CA ALA A 19 0.54 -1.82 -11.90
C ALA A 19 1.74 -2.49 -12.57
N VAL A 20 2.79 -2.79 -11.81
CA VAL A 20 3.87 -3.67 -12.28
C VAL A 20 3.44 -5.13 -12.21
N ALA A 21 4.28 -6.03 -12.73
CA ALA A 21 4.01 -7.46 -12.72
C ALA A 21 5.31 -8.26 -12.49
N PRO A 22 5.22 -9.54 -12.10
CA PRO A 22 6.39 -10.40 -11.89
C PRO A 22 7.24 -10.56 -13.17
N PRO A 23 8.50 -11.02 -13.03
CA PRO A 23 9.33 -11.42 -14.17
C PRO A 23 8.57 -12.37 -15.11
N GLY A 24 8.72 -12.16 -16.43
CA GLY A 24 8.00 -12.92 -17.45
C GLY A 24 6.60 -12.36 -17.81
N HIS A 25 6.10 -11.35 -17.08
CA HIS A 25 4.83 -10.70 -17.36
C HIS A 25 5.02 -9.20 -17.68
N PRO A 26 5.12 -8.80 -18.97
CA PRO A 26 5.45 -7.42 -19.34
C PRO A 26 4.37 -6.42 -18.92
N SER A 27 4.75 -5.32 -18.25
CA SER A 27 3.84 -4.22 -17.92
C SER A 27 4.41 -2.89 -18.44
N ALA A 28 4.15 -2.56 -19.71
CA ALA A 28 4.80 -1.41 -20.35
C ALA A 28 4.64 -0.08 -19.58
N VAL A 29 3.48 0.16 -18.96
CA VAL A 29 3.23 1.38 -18.17
C VAL A 29 3.92 1.32 -16.81
N GLY A 30 3.82 0.19 -16.09
CA GLY A 30 4.48 0.01 -14.81
C GLY A 30 6.01 0.01 -14.92
N ASP A 31 6.55 -0.69 -15.92
CA ASP A 31 7.99 -0.78 -16.20
C ASP A 31 8.57 0.59 -16.60
N ARG A 32 7.81 1.37 -17.39
CA ARG A 32 8.14 2.76 -17.70
C ARG A 32 8.21 3.59 -16.42
N TYR A 33 7.21 3.50 -15.56
CA TYR A 33 7.21 4.23 -14.30
C TYR A 33 8.39 3.85 -13.39
N PHE A 34 8.69 2.56 -13.25
CA PHE A 34 9.84 2.09 -12.44
C PHE A 34 11.19 2.53 -12.99
N ARG A 35 11.33 2.61 -14.32
CA ARG A 35 12.52 3.16 -14.95
C ARG A 35 12.64 4.67 -14.68
N ASP A 36 11.55 5.40 -14.87
CA ASP A 36 11.54 6.86 -14.79
C ASP A 36 11.72 7.33 -13.33
N LEU A 37 11.05 6.69 -12.36
CA LEU A 37 11.28 6.92 -10.92
C LEU A 37 12.69 6.53 -10.49
N GLY A 38 13.20 5.38 -10.96
CA GLY A 38 14.58 4.97 -10.70
C GLY A 38 15.61 6.00 -11.19
N ARG A 39 15.39 6.56 -12.39
CA ARG A 39 16.23 7.63 -12.96
C ARG A 39 16.14 8.91 -12.12
N LEU A 40 14.94 9.34 -11.74
CA LEU A 40 14.74 10.54 -10.90
C LEU A 40 15.51 10.44 -9.58
N ILE A 41 15.46 9.28 -8.90
CA ILE A 41 16.19 9.05 -7.66
C ILE A 41 17.72 9.14 -7.89
N GLN A 42 18.22 8.57 -9.01
CA GLN A 42 19.64 8.64 -9.34
C GLN A 42 20.10 10.07 -9.66
N GLU A 43 19.35 10.77 -10.51
CA GLU A 43 19.64 12.15 -10.91
C GLU A 43 19.60 13.10 -9.72
N SER A 44 18.61 12.97 -8.83
CA SER A 44 18.53 13.72 -7.59
C SER A 44 19.81 13.57 -6.76
N ARG A 45 20.38 12.37 -6.67
CA ARG A 45 21.65 12.18 -5.96
C ARG A 45 22.85 12.79 -6.70
N LEU A 46 22.89 12.66 -8.02
CA LEU A 46 24.00 13.22 -8.82
C LEU A 46 24.04 14.75 -8.74
N ILE A 47 22.88 15.41 -8.74
CA ILE A 47 22.75 16.86 -8.67
C ILE A 47 23.05 17.37 -7.25
N HIS A 48 22.50 16.72 -6.22
CA HIS A 48 22.53 17.25 -4.84
C HIS A 48 23.59 16.60 -3.95
N GLY A 49 24.34 15.64 -4.46
CA GLY A 49 25.40 14.90 -3.74
C GLY A 49 24.90 13.96 -2.63
N ARG A 50 23.59 13.87 -2.41
CA ARG A 50 22.96 13.15 -1.29
C ARG A 50 21.92 12.13 -1.78
N PRO A 51 21.81 10.95 -1.15
CA PRO A 51 20.76 9.98 -1.48
C PRO A 51 19.36 10.55 -1.19
N ALA A 52 18.36 10.10 -1.94
CA ALA A 52 17.00 10.64 -1.89
C ALA A 52 16.17 10.05 -0.75
N ILE A 53 15.24 10.83 -0.21
CA ILE A 53 14.15 10.33 0.63
C ILE A 53 12.94 10.15 -0.27
N VAL A 54 12.34 8.96 -0.24
CA VAL A 54 11.14 8.67 -1.02
C VAL A 54 9.94 8.67 -0.08
N VAL A 55 9.00 9.59 -0.31
CA VAL A 55 7.72 9.64 0.42
C VAL A 55 6.64 9.08 -0.48
N ALA A 56 5.84 8.15 0.02
CA ALA A 56 4.77 7.52 -0.73
C ALA A 56 3.52 7.40 0.15
N HIS A 57 2.35 7.44 -0.48
CA HIS A 57 1.05 7.29 0.18
C HIS A 57 0.23 6.19 -0.50
N SER A 58 -0.51 5.41 0.30
CA SER A 58 -1.48 4.42 -0.16
C SER A 58 -0.89 3.46 -1.22
N PHE A 59 -1.48 3.37 -2.41
CA PHE A 59 -1.00 2.55 -3.52
C PHE A 59 0.43 2.90 -3.97
N GLY A 60 0.86 4.16 -3.81
CA GLY A 60 2.23 4.58 -4.07
C GLY A 60 3.24 3.85 -3.17
N CYS A 61 2.85 3.46 -1.95
CA CYS A 61 3.69 2.65 -1.06
C CYS A 61 3.99 1.28 -1.67
N ALA A 62 2.98 0.63 -2.26
CA ALA A 62 3.13 -0.66 -2.94
C ALA A 62 4.07 -0.56 -4.14
N LEU A 63 3.93 0.51 -4.95
CA LEU A 63 4.82 0.75 -6.09
C LEU A 63 6.26 1.03 -5.65
N THR A 64 6.46 1.89 -4.65
CA THR A 64 7.80 2.19 -4.09
C THR A 64 8.45 0.94 -3.51
N TYR A 65 7.69 0.14 -2.75
CA TYR A 65 8.18 -1.13 -2.20
C TYR A 65 8.63 -2.09 -3.30
N GLN A 66 7.80 -2.31 -4.32
CA GLN A 66 8.12 -3.21 -5.43
C GLN A 66 9.28 -2.67 -6.30
N LEU A 67 9.41 -1.35 -6.44
CA LEU A 67 10.59 -0.74 -7.08
C LEU A 67 11.86 -1.12 -6.32
N LEU A 68 11.88 -0.97 -4.99
CA LEU A 68 13.05 -1.27 -4.17
C LEU A 68 13.46 -2.74 -4.28
N LEU A 69 12.49 -3.66 -4.24
CA LEU A 69 12.76 -5.09 -4.43
C LEU A 69 13.30 -5.42 -5.83
N SER A 70 12.86 -4.69 -6.85
CA SER A 70 13.36 -4.83 -8.23
C SER A 70 14.75 -4.24 -8.47
N ARG A 71 15.41 -3.67 -7.43
CA ARG A 71 16.74 -3.06 -7.54
C ARG A 71 17.77 -3.82 -6.69
N PRO A 72 19.00 -4.02 -7.20
CA PRO A 72 20.07 -4.61 -6.41
C PRO A 72 20.33 -3.84 -5.11
N LEU A 73 20.70 -4.53 -4.03
CA LEU A 73 21.00 -3.90 -2.74
C LEU A 73 22.03 -2.77 -2.83
N PRO A 74 23.13 -2.88 -3.62
CA PRO A 74 24.06 -1.76 -3.81
C PRO A 74 23.40 -0.53 -4.41
N TRP A 75 22.41 -0.67 -5.31
CA TRP A 75 21.67 0.46 -5.86
C TRP A 75 20.84 1.14 -4.78
N ARG A 76 20.08 0.35 -4.01
CA ARG A 76 19.24 0.85 -2.92
C ARG A 76 20.04 1.66 -1.90
N ARG A 77 21.11 1.07 -1.36
CA ARG A 77 22.02 1.73 -0.40
C ARG A 77 22.73 2.96 -0.97
N ARG A 78 22.98 2.96 -2.28
CA ARG A 78 23.67 4.05 -2.97
C ARG A 78 22.75 5.25 -3.20
N TYR A 79 21.47 5.04 -3.49
CA TYR A 79 20.61 6.10 -4.01
C TYR A 79 19.43 6.47 -3.11
N VAL A 80 19.03 5.59 -2.19
CA VAL A 80 17.90 5.81 -1.28
C VAL A 80 18.41 5.95 0.14
N LYS A 81 18.16 7.12 0.74
CA LYS A 81 18.50 7.42 2.13
C LYS A 81 17.50 6.77 3.06
N HIS A 82 16.22 7.00 2.78
CA HIS A 82 15.10 6.63 3.63
C HIS A 82 13.83 6.53 2.80
N VAL A 83 12.86 5.77 3.28
CA VAL A 83 11.52 5.68 2.71
C VAL A 83 10.50 6.01 3.78
N VAL A 84 9.60 6.95 3.50
CA VAL A 84 8.47 7.27 4.37
C VAL A 84 7.20 6.75 3.69
N LEU A 85 6.58 5.72 4.27
CA LEU A 85 5.37 5.08 3.76
C LEU A 85 4.17 5.56 4.60
N LEU A 86 3.20 6.19 3.96
CA LEU A 86 1.99 6.73 4.60
C LEU A 86 0.81 5.83 4.22
N GLY A 87 0.16 5.21 5.21
CA GLY A 87 -0.93 4.26 4.98
C GLY A 87 -0.58 3.11 4.02
N PRO A 88 0.54 2.37 4.21
CA PRO A 88 0.95 1.32 3.29
C PRO A 88 0.01 0.12 3.29
N ALA A 89 -0.70 -0.10 2.18
CA ALA A 89 -1.57 -1.26 1.98
C ALA A 89 -0.82 -2.47 1.37
N LEU A 90 0.30 -2.91 1.97
CA LEU A 90 1.17 -3.98 1.41
C LEU A 90 0.62 -5.41 1.53
N GLY A 91 -0.69 -5.56 1.79
CA GLY A 91 -1.40 -6.83 1.78
C GLY A 91 -2.79 -6.75 1.16
N GLY A 92 -3.09 -5.69 0.41
CA GLY A 92 -4.45 -5.35 0.01
C GLY A 92 -5.31 -4.95 1.21
N PHE A 93 -6.63 -4.89 1.03
CA PHE A 93 -7.57 -4.49 2.07
C PHE A 93 -8.97 -5.04 1.78
N ALA A 94 -9.78 -5.30 2.81
CA ALA A 94 -11.07 -5.98 2.66
C ALA A 94 -12.02 -5.23 1.72
N HIS A 95 -12.04 -3.89 1.78
CA HIS A 95 -12.82 -3.05 0.86
C HIS A 95 -12.44 -3.24 -0.62
N GLY A 96 -11.23 -3.71 -0.93
CA GLY A 96 -10.81 -4.08 -2.29
C GLY A 96 -11.70 -5.12 -2.95
N MET A 97 -12.29 -6.04 -2.18
CA MET A 97 -13.27 -7.00 -2.70
C MET A 97 -14.60 -6.32 -3.06
N ARG A 98 -15.10 -5.44 -2.18
CA ARG A 98 -16.35 -4.68 -2.42
C ARG A 98 -16.23 -3.78 -3.64
N LEU A 99 -15.08 -3.14 -3.88
CA LEU A 99 -14.85 -2.32 -5.08
C LEU A 99 -15.06 -3.08 -6.39
N LEU A 100 -14.72 -4.38 -6.43
CA LEU A 100 -14.90 -5.20 -7.63
C LEU A 100 -16.33 -5.74 -7.79
N SER A 101 -17.08 -5.91 -6.68
CA SER A 101 -18.46 -6.41 -6.71
C SER A 101 -19.52 -5.31 -6.84
N ALA A 102 -19.29 -4.15 -6.23
CA ALA A 102 -20.18 -2.98 -6.28
C ALA A 102 -19.83 -2.02 -7.42
N GLY A 103 -18.54 -1.93 -7.77
CA GLY A 103 -17.99 -0.92 -8.67
C GLY A 103 -17.38 0.26 -7.92
N MET A 104 -16.79 1.17 -8.69
CA MET A 104 -16.14 2.39 -8.20
C MET A 104 -16.66 3.59 -9.01
N ASP A 105 -16.77 4.77 -8.40
CA ASP A 105 -17.19 6.01 -9.06
C ASP A 105 -16.18 7.16 -8.92
N TYR A 106 -15.13 7.02 -8.11
CA TYR A 106 -14.18 8.10 -7.76
C TYR A 106 -14.88 9.37 -7.22
N GLY A 107 -16.03 9.21 -6.56
CA GLY A 107 -16.83 10.33 -6.07
C GLY A 107 -17.59 11.08 -7.17
N LEU A 108 -17.65 10.56 -8.40
CA LEU A 108 -18.46 11.14 -9.46
C LEU A 108 -19.94 10.86 -9.21
N PRO A 109 -20.81 11.89 -9.24
CA PRO A 109 -22.23 11.70 -9.00
C PRO A 109 -22.91 10.98 -10.18
N ASN A 110 -23.94 10.19 -9.89
CA ASN A 110 -24.85 9.59 -10.87
C ASN A 110 -24.18 8.67 -11.91
N VAL A 111 -23.04 8.05 -11.59
CA VAL A 111 -22.43 7.04 -12.47
C VAL A 111 -23.26 5.75 -12.41
N PRO A 112 -23.79 5.23 -13.54
CA PRO A 112 -24.56 3.99 -13.50
C PRO A 112 -23.69 2.81 -13.09
N ARG A 113 -24.24 1.88 -12.30
CA ARG A 113 -23.52 0.68 -11.82
C ARG A 113 -22.74 -0.08 -12.90
N PRO A 114 -23.27 -0.32 -14.13
CA PRO A 114 -22.48 -0.97 -15.18
C PRO A 114 -21.21 -0.21 -15.57
N ALA A 115 -21.23 1.13 -15.53
CA ALA A 115 -20.04 1.95 -15.76
C ALA A 115 -19.07 1.89 -14.57
N MET A 116 -19.59 1.88 -13.33
CA MET A 116 -18.76 1.71 -12.12
C MET A 116 -18.03 0.38 -12.10
N LEU A 117 -18.71 -0.72 -12.45
CA LEU A 117 -18.11 -2.05 -12.56
C LEU A 117 -17.04 -2.09 -13.66
N ARG A 118 -17.33 -1.54 -14.85
CA ARG A 118 -16.33 -1.43 -15.92
C ARG A 118 -15.13 -0.61 -15.48
N MET A 119 -15.34 0.48 -14.75
CA MET A 119 -14.27 1.32 -14.26
C MET A 119 -13.39 0.58 -13.26
N ALA A 120 -13.97 -0.14 -12.30
CA ALA A 120 -13.22 -0.94 -11.33
C ALA A 120 -12.46 -2.10 -12.01
N ARG A 121 -13.15 -2.88 -12.87
CA ARG A 121 -12.64 -4.16 -13.41
C ARG A 121 -11.66 -4.01 -14.57
N THR A 122 -11.58 -2.84 -15.22
CA THR A 122 -10.60 -2.60 -16.29
C THR A 122 -9.24 -2.09 -15.79
N GLN A 123 -9.13 -1.76 -14.50
CA GLN A 123 -7.87 -1.29 -13.89
C GLN A 123 -7.04 -2.48 -13.40
N GLN A 124 -5.77 -2.54 -13.81
CA GLN A 124 -4.84 -3.55 -13.29
C GLN A 124 -4.58 -3.35 -11.80
N SER A 125 -4.53 -2.09 -11.35
CA SER A 125 -4.34 -1.74 -9.94
C SER A 125 -5.50 -2.13 -9.03
N ALA A 126 -6.72 -2.30 -9.57
CA ALA A 126 -7.85 -2.75 -8.77
C ALA A 126 -7.63 -4.18 -8.22
N LEU A 127 -6.97 -5.05 -8.98
CA LEU A 127 -6.62 -6.38 -8.50
C LEU A 127 -5.55 -6.36 -7.40
N TRP A 128 -4.68 -5.35 -7.36
CA TRP A 128 -3.70 -5.17 -6.27
C TRP A 128 -4.34 -4.77 -4.93
N ARG A 129 -5.58 -4.29 -4.96
CA ARG A 129 -6.35 -3.98 -3.74
C ARG A 129 -6.87 -5.23 -3.05
N LEU A 130 -6.89 -6.37 -3.75
CA LEU A 130 -7.38 -7.64 -3.21
C LEU A 130 -6.52 -8.09 -2.01
N PRO A 131 -7.16 -8.49 -0.91
CA PRO A 131 -6.50 -9.08 0.26
C PRO A 131 -5.60 -10.25 -0.11
N THR A 132 -4.40 -10.30 0.48
CA THR A 132 -3.44 -11.37 0.24
C THR A 132 -3.48 -12.42 1.35
N PRO A 133 -3.30 -13.73 1.04
CA PRO A 133 -3.25 -14.78 2.07
C PRO A 133 -2.20 -14.53 3.14
N LEU A 134 -1.06 -13.93 2.78
CA LEU A 134 0.05 -13.64 3.68
C LEU A 134 -0.38 -12.75 4.86
N VAL A 135 -1.29 -11.80 4.61
CA VAL A 135 -1.73 -10.80 5.59
C VAL A 135 -3.10 -11.15 6.17
N PHE A 136 -4.03 -11.59 5.33
CA PHE A 136 -5.42 -11.82 5.73
C PHE A 136 -5.71 -13.25 6.20
N GLY A 137 -4.88 -14.21 5.81
CA GLY A 137 -5.07 -15.62 6.14
C GLY A 137 -6.43 -16.15 5.67
N ASP A 138 -7.10 -16.86 6.57
CA ASP A 138 -8.38 -17.54 6.32
C ASP A 138 -9.60 -16.75 6.79
N ARG A 139 -9.41 -15.51 7.23
CA ARG A 139 -10.51 -14.67 7.72
C ARG A 139 -11.57 -14.48 6.62
N PRO A 140 -12.86 -14.61 6.94
CA PRO A 140 -13.92 -14.32 5.99
C PRO A 140 -14.00 -12.81 5.73
N LEU A 141 -13.94 -12.42 4.46
CA LEU A 141 -13.93 -11.03 3.99
C LEU A 141 -15.21 -10.69 3.24
N ALA A 142 -15.81 -11.67 2.57
CA ALA A 142 -17.16 -11.58 2.02
C ALA A 142 -17.93 -12.88 2.32
N MET A 143 -19.17 -12.78 2.74
CA MET A 143 -20.00 -13.92 3.14
C MET A 143 -21.39 -13.81 2.51
N THR A 144 -21.93 -14.94 2.05
CA THR A 144 -23.33 -15.13 1.70
C THR A 144 -23.91 -16.25 2.55
N SER A 145 -25.21 -16.54 2.42
CA SER A 145 -25.81 -17.73 3.05
C SER A 145 -25.23 -19.06 2.54
N ALA A 146 -24.59 -19.05 1.36
CA ALA A 146 -24.08 -20.26 0.71
C ALA A 146 -22.56 -20.42 0.75
N ALA A 147 -21.80 -19.32 0.90
CA ALA A 147 -20.35 -19.36 0.79
C ALA A 147 -19.65 -18.26 1.62
N ALA A 148 -18.40 -18.52 2.00
CA ALA A 148 -17.51 -17.55 2.59
C ALA A 148 -16.24 -17.42 1.73
N TYR A 149 -15.85 -16.18 1.47
CA TYR A 149 -14.68 -15.82 0.68
C TYR A 149 -13.63 -15.17 1.58
N SER A 150 -12.42 -15.71 1.54
CA SER A 150 -11.22 -15.22 2.24
C SER A 150 -10.15 -14.85 1.22
N ALA A 151 -9.00 -14.37 1.70
CA ALA A 151 -7.87 -14.08 0.84
C ALA A 151 -7.32 -15.34 0.11
N ARG A 152 -7.59 -16.55 0.62
CA ARG A 152 -7.14 -17.81 -0.01
C ARG A 152 -7.96 -18.25 -1.21
N ASN A 153 -9.22 -17.82 -1.31
CA ASN A 153 -10.13 -18.24 -2.38
C ASN A 153 -10.64 -17.06 -3.22
N VAL A 154 -9.82 -16.02 -3.37
CA VAL A 154 -10.12 -14.84 -4.19
C VAL A 154 -10.49 -15.20 -5.63
N SER A 155 -9.91 -16.25 -6.22
CA SER A 155 -10.33 -16.72 -7.56
C SER A 155 -11.82 -17.12 -7.60
N ALA A 156 -12.29 -17.87 -6.60
CA ALA A 156 -13.70 -18.25 -6.49
C ALA A 156 -14.60 -17.03 -6.22
N PHE A 157 -14.11 -16.03 -5.48
CA PHE A 157 -14.82 -14.75 -5.33
C PHE A 157 -14.96 -14.02 -6.68
N LEU A 158 -13.88 -13.90 -7.45
CA LEU A 158 -13.90 -13.24 -8.77
C LEU A 158 -14.87 -13.94 -9.75
N GLU A 159 -14.92 -15.26 -9.72
CA GLU A 159 -15.90 -16.05 -10.49
C GLU A 159 -17.34 -15.78 -10.02
N ALA A 160 -17.56 -15.76 -8.70
CA ALA A 160 -18.89 -15.55 -8.11
C ALA A 160 -19.48 -14.17 -8.39
N ILE A 161 -18.65 -13.14 -8.59
CA ILE A 161 -19.10 -11.79 -9.00
C ILE A 161 -19.17 -11.60 -10.52
N GLY A 162 -19.04 -12.69 -11.29
CA GLY A 162 -19.04 -12.66 -12.76
C GLY A 162 -17.86 -11.93 -13.37
N PHE A 163 -16.69 -11.91 -12.72
CA PHE A 163 -15.46 -11.29 -13.23
C PHE A 163 -14.37 -12.33 -13.51
N GLN A 164 -14.69 -13.31 -14.36
CA GLN A 164 -13.80 -14.42 -14.70
C GLN A 164 -12.51 -13.95 -15.38
N GLU A 165 -12.55 -12.84 -16.13
CA GLU A 165 -11.36 -12.28 -16.78
C GLU A 165 -10.32 -11.77 -15.77
N GLY A 166 -10.73 -11.48 -14.53
CA GLY A 166 -9.85 -11.07 -13.45
C GLY A 166 -9.05 -12.21 -12.81
N VAL A 167 -9.51 -13.47 -12.95
CA VAL A 167 -8.92 -14.64 -12.29
C VAL A 167 -7.48 -14.88 -12.74
N ARG A 168 -7.25 -14.99 -14.04
CA ARG A 168 -5.91 -15.26 -14.58
C ARG A 168 -4.91 -14.14 -14.26
N PRO A 169 -5.23 -12.84 -14.46
CA PRO A 169 -4.35 -11.75 -14.04
C PRO A 169 -4.08 -11.74 -12.53
N TYR A 170 -5.08 -12.01 -11.68
CA TYR A 170 -4.86 -12.12 -10.24
C TYR A 170 -3.84 -13.21 -9.91
N LEU A 171 -4.06 -14.44 -10.38
CA LEU A 171 -3.21 -15.60 -10.08
C LEU A 171 -1.79 -15.47 -10.63
N THR A 172 -1.63 -14.86 -11.80
CA THR A 172 -0.32 -14.84 -12.51
C THR A 172 0.45 -13.54 -12.36
N ARG A 173 -0.22 -12.42 -12.02
CA ARG A 173 0.40 -11.09 -12.00
C ARG A 173 0.30 -10.36 -10.67
N VAL A 174 -0.64 -10.73 -9.80
CA VAL A 174 -0.84 -10.05 -8.52
C VAL A 174 -0.37 -10.93 -7.38
N LEU A 175 -0.98 -12.11 -7.22
CA LEU A 175 -0.68 -13.01 -6.10
C LEU A 175 0.83 -13.29 -5.95
N PRO A 176 1.60 -13.62 -7.01
CA PRO A 176 3.03 -13.90 -6.88
C PRO A 176 3.87 -12.72 -6.40
N MET A 177 3.38 -11.48 -6.53
CA MET A 177 4.10 -10.29 -6.04
C MET A 177 4.01 -10.12 -4.53
N TRP A 178 3.09 -10.85 -3.88
CA TRP A 178 2.73 -10.69 -2.48
C TRP A 178 2.77 -12.00 -1.66
N GLU A 179 3.35 -13.07 -2.22
CA GLU A 179 3.56 -14.34 -1.51
C GLU A 179 4.54 -14.20 -0.34
N ALA A 180 5.42 -13.20 -0.42
CA ALA A 180 6.34 -12.83 0.63
C ALA A 180 6.40 -11.30 0.77
N LEU A 181 6.74 -10.84 1.97
CA LEU A 181 6.93 -9.43 2.26
C LEU A 181 8.35 -9.18 2.82
N PRO A 182 9.43 -9.45 2.05
CA PRO A 182 10.79 -9.22 2.52
C PRO A 182 11.07 -7.72 2.73
N PRO A 183 11.88 -7.35 3.73
CA PRO A 183 12.21 -5.94 3.94
C PRO A 183 13.00 -5.34 2.76
N PRO A 184 12.82 -4.05 2.46
CA PRO A 184 13.51 -3.40 1.34
C PRO A 184 15.00 -3.13 1.60
N MET A 185 15.51 -3.41 2.80
CA MET A 185 16.91 -3.23 3.21
C MET A 185 17.44 -1.80 3.00
N VAL A 186 16.53 -0.85 3.23
CA VAL A 186 16.78 0.59 3.38
C VAL A 186 15.99 1.05 4.60
N PRO A 187 16.39 2.12 5.30
CA PRO A 187 15.59 2.66 6.39
C PRO A 187 14.16 3.00 5.95
N VAL A 188 13.19 2.59 6.76
CA VAL A 188 11.77 2.84 6.53
C VAL A 188 11.16 3.51 7.76
N THR A 189 10.40 4.57 7.54
CA THR A 189 9.37 5.03 8.48
C THR A 189 8.01 4.67 7.90
N SER A 190 7.22 3.88 8.62
CA SER A 190 5.82 3.60 8.29
C SER A 190 4.92 4.45 9.18
N VAL A 191 4.15 5.35 8.59
CA VAL A 191 3.16 6.18 9.29
C VAL A 191 1.78 5.64 8.97
N VAL A 192 1.03 5.23 9.99
CA VAL A 192 -0.27 4.56 9.85
C VAL A 192 -1.33 5.28 10.67
N GLY A 193 -2.52 5.41 10.09
CA GLY A 193 -3.72 5.80 10.82
C GLY A 193 -4.28 4.58 11.57
N PHE A 194 -4.87 4.79 12.74
CA PHE A 194 -5.55 3.73 13.49
C PHE A 194 -6.66 4.29 14.37
N GLY A 195 -7.51 3.41 14.90
CA GLY A 195 -8.66 3.78 15.73
C GLY A 195 -9.83 4.35 14.92
N VAL A 196 -9.85 4.13 13.60
CA VAL A 196 -10.93 4.54 12.70
C VAL A 196 -11.70 3.30 12.27
N SER A 197 -13.03 3.35 12.40
CA SER A 197 -13.91 2.23 12.03
C SER A 197 -13.71 1.86 10.57
N THR A 198 -13.20 0.64 10.33
CA THR A 198 -12.76 0.20 9.00
C THR A 198 -13.47 -1.09 8.60
N PRO A 199 -14.07 -1.20 7.40
CA PRO A 199 -14.73 -2.42 6.95
C PRO A 199 -13.80 -3.65 6.95
N GLU A 200 -14.16 -4.71 7.67
CA GLU A 200 -13.42 -5.97 7.73
C GLU A 200 -14.10 -7.11 6.97
N THR A 201 -15.43 -7.22 7.11
CA THR A 201 -16.20 -8.30 6.49
C THR A 201 -17.51 -7.76 5.93
N TYR A 202 -17.86 -8.19 4.72
CA TYR A 202 -19.13 -7.87 4.07
C TYR A 202 -20.06 -9.09 4.12
N VAL A 203 -21.20 -8.98 4.77
CA VAL A 203 -22.21 -10.04 4.88
C VAL A 203 -23.39 -9.70 3.97
N PHE A 204 -23.58 -10.49 2.93
CA PHE A 204 -24.56 -10.26 1.88
C PHE A 204 -25.84 -11.07 2.12
N GLY A 205 -26.98 -10.43 1.85
CA GLY A 205 -28.30 -11.04 1.91
C GLY A 205 -28.66 -11.83 0.64
N ALA A 206 -29.97 -11.92 0.36
CA ALA A 206 -30.52 -12.69 -0.75
C ALA A 206 -30.07 -12.19 -2.14
N ASP A 207 -29.73 -10.91 -2.26
CA ASP A 207 -29.27 -10.29 -3.51
C ASP A 207 -27.82 -10.67 -3.90
N GLY A 208 -27.15 -11.47 -3.07
CA GLY A 208 -25.81 -11.98 -3.34
C GLY A 208 -24.71 -10.89 -3.28
N LEU A 209 -23.52 -11.22 -3.78
CA LEU A 209 -22.31 -10.39 -3.67
C LEU A 209 -22.39 -9.04 -4.41
N GLU A 210 -23.41 -8.86 -5.24
CA GLU A 210 -23.69 -7.63 -5.99
C GLU A 210 -24.65 -6.68 -5.26
N GLY A 211 -25.40 -7.19 -4.28
CA GLY A 211 -26.36 -6.41 -3.50
C GLY A 211 -25.72 -5.57 -2.39
N GLU A 212 -26.57 -5.03 -1.53
CA GLU A 212 -26.12 -4.38 -0.29
C GLU A 212 -25.64 -5.41 0.73
N ALA A 213 -24.63 -5.01 1.50
CA ALA A 213 -24.05 -5.84 2.54
C ALA A 213 -24.18 -5.17 3.90
N GLU A 214 -24.46 -5.97 4.92
CA GLU A 214 -24.11 -5.58 6.28
C GLU A 214 -22.59 -5.60 6.41
N VAL A 215 -22.01 -4.54 6.99
CA VAL A 215 -20.58 -4.40 7.11
C VAL A 215 -20.18 -4.58 8.56
N LEU A 216 -19.30 -5.54 8.83
CA LEU A 216 -18.63 -5.69 10.11
C LEU A 216 -17.35 -4.85 10.08
N TYR A 217 -17.18 -4.03 11.10
CA TYR A 217 -16.08 -3.08 11.20
C TYR A 217 -15.07 -3.53 12.24
N GLY A 218 -13.79 -3.28 11.94
CA GLY A 218 -12.68 -3.42 12.85
C GLY A 218 -11.81 -2.16 12.86
N ASP A 219 -10.55 -2.33 13.26
CA ASP A 219 -9.58 -1.24 13.36
C ASP A 219 -8.85 -0.99 12.02
N GLY A 220 -8.44 0.25 11.81
CA GLY A 220 -7.72 0.70 10.62
C GLY A 220 -7.76 2.22 10.49
N ASP A 221 -7.54 2.70 9.27
CA ASP A 221 -7.58 4.12 8.91
C ASP A 221 -8.87 4.52 8.17
N GLY A 222 -9.92 3.71 8.23
CA GLY A 222 -11.21 3.94 7.55
C GLY A 222 -11.30 3.29 6.16
N GLU A 223 -10.17 3.03 5.50
CA GLU A 223 -10.11 2.28 4.24
C GLU A 223 -9.31 0.98 4.34
N ILE A 224 -8.12 1.06 4.95
CA ILE A 224 -7.15 -0.02 5.03
C ILE A 224 -7.19 -0.64 6.42
N ASN A 225 -7.43 -1.94 6.48
CA ASN A 225 -7.48 -2.69 7.74
C ASN A 225 -6.14 -2.61 8.48
N MET A 226 -6.19 -2.52 9.81
CA MET A 226 -5.00 -2.44 10.67
C MET A 226 -4.01 -3.59 10.42
N VAL A 227 -4.52 -4.78 10.12
CA VAL A 227 -3.67 -5.94 9.81
C VAL A 227 -2.79 -5.76 8.55
N SER A 228 -3.28 -5.00 7.56
CA SER A 228 -2.51 -4.67 6.36
C SER A 228 -1.50 -3.55 6.65
N LEU A 229 -1.94 -2.52 7.38
CA LEU A 229 -1.08 -1.42 7.83
C LEU A 229 0.09 -1.92 8.71
N ALA A 230 -0.17 -2.90 9.58
CA ALA A 230 0.81 -3.51 10.47
C ALA A 230 1.71 -4.56 9.79
N ALA A 231 1.43 -4.97 8.55
CA ALA A 231 2.15 -6.07 7.90
C ALA A 231 3.66 -5.81 7.80
N VAL A 232 4.05 -4.54 7.66
CA VAL A 232 5.46 -4.11 7.58
C VAL A 232 6.20 -4.21 8.91
N GLU A 233 5.51 -4.33 10.05
CA GLU A 233 6.13 -4.38 11.38
C GLU A 233 7.08 -5.57 11.53
N ARG A 234 6.78 -6.69 10.85
CA ARG A 234 7.63 -7.88 10.84
C ARG A 234 9.04 -7.61 10.29
N TRP A 235 9.23 -6.51 9.56
CA TRP A 235 10.55 -6.10 9.09
C TRP A 235 11.51 -5.72 10.22
N SER A 236 11.02 -5.36 11.42
CA SER A 236 11.89 -5.09 12.58
C SER A 236 12.59 -6.34 13.12
N GLU A 237 12.14 -7.54 12.73
CA GLU A 237 12.73 -8.82 13.13
C GLU A 237 13.91 -9.22 12.24
N VAL A 238 14.15 -8.51 11.13
CA VAL A 238 15.19 -8.85 10.15
C VAL A 238 16.46 -8.04 10.40
N GLU A 239 17.57 -8.75 10.61
CA GLU A 239 18.88 -8.14 10.85
C GLU A 239 19.29 -7.19 9.70
N GLY A 240 19.70 -5.97 10.07
CA GLY A 240 20.13 -4.94 9.13
C GLY A 240 19.00 -4.13 8.48
N GLN A 241 17.73 -4.45 8.75
CA GLN A 241 16.61 -3.59 8.39
C GLN A 241 16.31 -2.60 9.51
N VAL A 242 16.24 -1.31 9.17
CA VAL A 242 15.84 -0.24 10.11
C VAL A 242 14.38 0.12 9.84
N LEU A 243 13.52 -0.04 10.83
CA LEU A 243 12.10 0.31 10.74
C LEU A 243 11.69 1.18 11.93
N LYS A 244 11.05 2.32 11.63
CA LYS A 244 10.27 3.11 12.57
C LYS A 244 8.80 3.00 12.21
N VAL A 245 7.92 2.81 13.20
CA VAL A 245 6.48 2.81 12.99
C VAL A 245 5.84 3.92 13.83
N VAL A 246 5.09 4.79 13.16
CA VAL A 246 4.41 5.94 13.76
C VAL A 246 2.91 5.70 13.60
N ARG A 247 2.19 5.68 14.71
CA ARG A 247 0.75 5.45 14.73
C ARG A 247 0.02 6.75 15.07
N LEU A 248 -0.88 7.17 14.19
CA LEU A 248 -1.65 8.39 14.34
C LEU A 248 -3.12 8.04 14.61
N ARG A 249 -3.56 8.23 15.86
CA ARG A 249 -4.92 7.88 16.27
C ARG A 249 -5.95 8.79 15.62
N GLY A 250 -7.03 8.21 15.10
CA GLY A 250 -8.14 8.92 14.49
C GLY A 250 -7.85 9.53 13.12
N VAL A 251 -6.68 9.26 12.53
CA VAL A 251 -6.35 9.74 11.19
C VAL A 251 -6.95 8.80 10.14
N HIS A 252 -7.89 9.33 9.36
CA HIS A 252 -8.46 8.64 8.20
C HIS A 252 -7.42 8.51 7.06
N HIS A 253 -7.63 7.58 6.13
CA HIS A 253 -6.67 7.22 5.07
C HIS A 253 -6.20 8.40 4.20
N ASP A 254 -7.06 9.39 3.96
CA ASP A 254 -6.79 10.64 3.23
C ASP A 254 -6.38 11.82 4.15
N GLY A 255 -6.38 11.58 5.47
CA GLY A 255 -6.15 12.56 6.52
C GLY A 255 -4.70 12.99 6.73
N PHE A 256 -3.73 12.21 6.24
CA PHE A 256 -2.29 12.45 6.48
C PHE A 256 -1.80 13.82 5.98
N PHE A 257 -2.49 14.41 5.00
CA PHE A 257 -2.10 15.69 4.39
C PHE A 257 -3.11 16.82 4.62
N SER A 258 -4.26 16.53 5.24
CA SER A 258 -5.39 17.46 5.38
C SER A 258 -5.73 17.81 6.83
N ILE A 259 -5.20 17.06 7.81
CA ILE A 259 -5.40 17.31 9.23
C ILE A 259 -4.09 17.85 9.82
N ASP A 260 -4.12 19.04 10.44
CA ASP A 260 -2.93 19.77 10.91
C ASP A 260 -1.98 18.91 11.75
N PHE A 261 -2.49 18.17 12.74
CA PHE A 261 -1.67 17.28 13.56
C PHE A 261 -1.03 16.16 12.72
N ALA A 262 -1.79 15.51 11.85
CA ALA A 262 -1.30 14.41 11.02
C ALA A 262 -0.26 14.88 10.00
N LEU A 263 -0.50 16.06 9.40
CA LEU A 263 0.44 16.74 8.52
C LEU A 263 1.72 17.09 9.26
N ASN A 264 1.63 17.73 10.43
CA ASN A 264 2.80 18.09 11.23
C ASN A 264 3.62 16.87 11.65
N SER A 265 2.97 15.79 12.08
CA SER A 265 3.64 14.52 12.36
C SER A 265 4.33 13.96 11.11
N THR A 266 3.65 13.95 9.96
CA THR A 266 4.23 13.48 8.69
C THR A 266 5.45 14.30 8.28
N LEU A 267 5.38 15.64 8.40
CA LEU A 267 6.50 16.52 8.08
C LEU A 267 7.67 16.33 9.06
N ALA A 268 7.39 16.08 10.35
CA ALA A 268 8.42 15.78 11.34
C ALA A 268 9.18 14.50 10.97
N GLU A 269 8.47 13.44 10.55
CA GLU A 269 9.11 12.19 10.11
C GLU A 269 9.96 12.36 8.85
N ILE A 270 9.51 13.20 7.91
CA ILE A 270 10.30 13.55 6.72
C ILE A 270 11.55 14.34 7.11
N SER A 271 11.45 15.28 8.05
CA SER A 271 12.59 16.06 8.54
C SER A 271 13.60 15.18 9.27
N GLU A 272 13.14 14.28 10.15
CA GLU A 272 13.98 13.33 10.88
C GLU A 272 14.70 12.37 9.93
N ALA A 273 14.02 11.88 8.89
CA ALA A 273 14.65 11.10 7.81
C ALA A 273 15.75 11.91 7.09
N GLY A 274 15.57 13.23 6.97
CA GLY A 274 16.55 14.19 6.45
C GLY A 274 17.78 14.38 7.33
N GLU A 275 17.58 14.46 8.64
CA GLU A 275 18.62 14.77 9.64
C GLU A 275 19.40 13.55 10.12
N SER A 276 18.76 12.37 10.13
CA SER A 276 19.40 11.14 10.60
C SER A 276 20.71 10.87 9.86
N VAL A 277 21.80 10.75 10.64
CA VAL A 277 23.09 10.26 10.17
C VAL A 277 23.06 8.75 10.35
N ILE A 278 22.92 8.01 9.26
CA ILE A 278 23.10 6.56 9.32
C ILE A 278 24.60 6.32 9.41
N GLU A 279 25.13 6.23 10.62
CA GLU A 279 26.46 5.67 10.83
C GLU A 279 26.44 4.22 10.32
N GLN A 280 27.26 3.92 9.32
CA GLN A 280 27.49 2.55 8.87
C GLN A 280 28.37 1.81 9.89
N ILE A 281 27.95 1.69 11.15
CA ILE A 281 28.66 0.91 12.18
C ILE A 281 27.61 0.27 13.11
N GLY A 282 27.87 -0.99 13.50
CA GLY A 282 26.86 -1.93 13.99
C GLY A 282 26.29 -1.68 15.39
N ILE A 283 25.17 -2.37 15.62
CA ILE A 283 24.55 -2.75 16.90
C ILE A 283 24.21 -1.60 17.88
N VAL A 284 22.91 -1.41 18.19
CA VAL A 284 22.30 -1.52 19.54
C VAL A 284 20.94 -0.78 19.64
N SER A 285 19.97 -1.57 20.13
CA SER A 285 18.75 -1.30 20.92
C SER A 285 17.59 -0.41 20.45
N CYS A 286 16.44 -1.08 20.38
CA CYS A 286 15.10 -0.58 20.67
C CYS A 286 15.05 0.23 21.98
N GLN A 287 14.54 1.47 21.92
CA GLN A 287 13.94 2.13 23.08
C GLN A 287 12.43 2.22 22.89
N GLN A 288 11.78 1.33 23.61
CA GLN A 288 10.35 1.33 23.91
C GLN A 288 10.08 2.50 24.86
N LYS A 289 9.32 3.50 24.42
CA LYS A 289 8.60 4.41 25.34
C LYS A 289 7.14 4.00 25.35
N CYS A 290 6.84 3.04 26.23
CA CYS A 290 5.55 3.05 26.91
C CYS A 290 5.60 4.15 27.96
N SER A 291 4.63 5.07 27.95
CA SER A 291 4.22 5.81 29.13
C SER A 291 2.79 6.33 28.91
N ASP A 292 1.86 5.62 29.52
CA ASP A 292 0.75 6.12 30.35
C ASP A 292 0.09 7.44 29.91
N TYR A 293 -1.08 7.33 29.26
CA TYR A 293 -2.42 7.74 29.74
C TYR A 293 -3.47 7.44 28.66
#